data_AF-X0WBZ6-F1
#
_entry.id   AF-X0WBZ6-F1
#
_cell.length_a   1.000
_cell.length_b   1.000
_cell.length_c   1.000
_cell.angle_alpha   90.00
_cell.angle_beta   90.00
_cell.angle_gamma   90.00
#
_symmetry.space_group_name_H-M   'P 1'
#
loop_
_entity.id
_entity.type
_entity.pdbx_description
1 polymer ?
#
loop_
_entity_poly.entity_id
_entity_poly.type
_entity_poly.pdbx_seq_one_letter_code
_entity_poly.pdbx_strand_id
1 'polypeptide(L)'
;MTVQAVTKLRLRNVVATMGDVLLRDVPLLTGEELFALGDIGRAELVKGELIRMSPTGHPHGYIEVNFAIDLGLFVRQHKLGRVLGGEVGIYTSRDPDTVRGAD
;
A
#
# COMPACT_ATOMS: atom_id res chain seq x y z
N MET A 1 -2.25 -27.82 -3.35
CA MET A 1 -0.99 -27.55 -4.09
C MET A 1 -0.49 -26.19 -3.64
N THR A 2 0.70 -26.20 -3.03
CA THR A 2 1.14 -25.23 -2.03
C THR A 2 1.78 -24.00 -2.66
N VAL A 3 1.43 -22.82 -2.12
CA VAL A 3 1.85 -21.45 -2.52
C VAL A 3 3.38 -21.22 -2.53
N GLN A 4 4.19 -22.20 -2.10
CA GLN A 4 5.66 -22.11 -2.10
C GLN A 4 6.33 -22.16 -3.48
N ALA A 5 5.61 -22.47 -4.56
CA ALA A 5 6.21 -22.68 -5.88
C ALA A 5 6.48 -21.38 -6.68
N VAL A 6 5.78 -20.28 -6.42
CA VAL A 6 5.92 -19.05 -7.22
C VAL A 6 6.93 -18.06 -6.60
N THR A 7 7.10 -18.08 -5.28
CA THR A 7 8.03 -17.17 -4.57
C THR A 7 9.51 -17.59 -4.65
N LYS A 8 9.82 -18.80 -5.16
CA LYS A 8 11.18 -19.35 -5.12
C LYS A 8 12.09 -18.98 -6.31
N LEU A 9 11.61 -18.19 -7.27
CA LEU A 9 12.36 -17.89 -8.50
C LEU A 9 12.97 -16.48 -8.62
N ARG A 10 12.88 -15.61 -7.60
CA ARG A 10 13.41 -14.23 -7.75
C ARG A 10 14.27 -13.69 -6.60
N LEU A 11 14.89 -14.58 -5.83
CA LEU A 11 15.82 -14.21 -4.74
C LEU A 11 17.09 -15.07 -4.70
N ARG A 12 17.57 -15.53 -5.86
CA ARG A 12 18.92 -16.09 -5.98
C ARG A 12 19.82 -15.06 -6.64
N ASN A 13 20.96 -14.79 -5.98
CA ASN A 13 22.00 -13.80 -6.30
C ASN A 13 21.67 -12.46 -5.64
N VAL A 14 22.42 -11.91 -4.67
CA VAL A 14 23.87 -11.88 -4.51
C VAL A 14 24.18 -11.66 -3.02
N VAL A 15 24.96 -12.55 -2.40
CA VAL A 15 25.74 -12.20 -1.21
C VAL A 15 27.18 -12.55 -1.54
N ALA A 16 27.93 -11.56 -2.00
CA ALA A 16 29.39 -11.59 -2.08
C ALA A 16 29.90 -10.55 -1.07
N THR A 17 30.82 -10.99 -0.21
CA THR A 17 31.45 -10.17 0.83
C THR A 17 32.58 -9.31 0.27
N MET A 18 32.69 -8.12 0.88
CA MET A 18 33.79 -7.13 0.88
C MET A 18 33.81 -6.09 -0.25
N GLY A 19 33.60 -4.84 0.19
CA GLY A 19 34.04 -3.62 -0.49
C GLY A 19 33.37 -3.34 -1.81
N ASP A 20 32.15 -2.79 -1.77
CA ASP A 20 31.65 -1.78 -2.69
C ASP A 20 30.18 -1.48 -2.34
N VAL A 21 29.78 -0.23 -2.54
CA VAL A 21 28.49 0.34 -2.17
C VAL A 21 27.33 -0.53 -2.71
N LEU A 22 26.59 -1.19 -1.82
CA LEU A 22 25.29 -1.79 -2.13
C LEU A 22 24.25 -0.66 -2.28
N LEU A 23 24.28 0.08 -3.39
CA LEU A 23 23.04 0.60 -3.92
C LEU A 23 22.27 -0.63 -4.40
N ARG A 24 21.46 -1.20 -3.50
CA ARG A 24 20.45 -2.16 -3.92
C ARG A 24 19.56 -1.40 -4.89
N ASP A 25 19.68 -1.68 -6.19
CA ASP A 25 18.58 -1.49 -7.13
C ASP A 25 17.48 -2.46 -6.69
N VAL A 26 16.82 -2.14 -5.58
CA VAL A 26 15.55 -2.79 -5.22
C VAL A 26 14.61 -2.41 -6.36
N PRO A 27 14.12 -3.37 -7.15
CA PRO A 27 13.23 -3.05 -8.25
C PRO A 27 12.05 -2.26 -7.70
N LEU A 28 11.81 -1.08 -8.27
CA LEU A 28 10.66 -0.26 -7.90
C LEU A 28 9.40 -1.04 -8.26
N LEU A 29 8.55 -1.26 -7.25
CA LEU A 29 7.28 -1.96 -7.42
C LEU A 29 6.28 -1.00 -8.05
N THR A 30 5.44 -1.50 -8.95
CA THR A 30 4.26 -0.78 -9.45
C THR A 30 3.07 -0.98 -8.52
N GLY A 31 2.06 -0.12 -8.59
CA GLY A 31 0.84 -0.32 -7.82
C GLY A 31 0.05 -1.55 -8.29
N GLU A 32 0.16 -1.93 -9.57
CA GLU A 32 -0.42 -3.15 -10.12
C GLU A 32 0.25 -4.41 -9.55
N GLU A 33 1.58 -4.40 -9.41
CA GLU A 33 2.31 -5.47 -8.75
C GLU A 33 1.98 -5.54 -7.26
N LEU A 34 1.87 -4.40 -6.57
CA LEU A 34 1.40 -4.35 -5.18
C LEU A 34 0.02 -5.00 -5.04
N PHE A 35 -0.93 -4.67 -5.92
CA PHE A 35 -2.26 -5.27 -5.92
C PHE A 35 -2.22 -6.79 -6.16
N ALA A 36 -1.34 -7.24 -7.06
CA ALA A 36 -1.19 -8.66 -7.39
C ALA A 36 -0.58 -9.50 -6.25
N LEU A 37 0.10 -8.89 -5.27
CA LEU A 37 0.62 -9.60 -4.09
C LEU A 37 -0.50 -10.17 -3.20
N GLY A 38 -1.73 -9.66 -3.31
CA GLY A 38 -2.86 -10.08 -2.49
C GLY A 38 -2.76 -9.57 -1.05
N ASP A 39 -3.25 -10.36 -0.10
CA ASP A 39 -3.24 -9.97 1.32
C ASP A 39 -1.84 -10.15 1.93
N ILE A 40 -1.09 -9.05 1.96
CA ILE A 40 0.20 -8.93 2.63
C ILE A 40 0.14 -8.10 3.91
N GLY A 41 -1.07 -7.79 4.39
CA GLY A 41 -1.33 -6.76 5.41
C GLY A 41 -1.33 -5.34 4.84
N ARG A 42 -1.54 -4.34 5.72
CA ARG A 42 -1.57 -2.91 5.35
C ARG A 42 -0.19 -2.46 4.86
N ALA A 43 -0.16 -1.96 3.63
CA ALA A 43 1.06 -1.48 3.02
C ALA A 43 0.76 -0.34 2.05
N GLU A 44 1.73 0.55 1.93
CA GLU A 44 1.74 1.65 0.98
C GLU A 44 2.90 1.48 -0.01
N LEU A 45 2.81 2.19 -1.12
CA LEU A 45 3.89 2.35 -2.07
C LEU A 45 4.32 3.81 -2.08
N VAL A 46 5.61 4.08 -1.84
CA VAL A 46 6.17 5.43 -1.89
C VAL A 46 7.33 5.45 -2.87
N LYS A 47 7.13 6.11 -4.02
CA LYS A 47 8.10 6.13 -5.14
C LYS A 47 8.60 4.74 -5.53
N GLY A 48 7.71 3.75 -5.57
CA GLY A 48 8.03 2.37 -5.90
C GLY A 48 8.58 1.54 -4.73
N GLU A 49 8.71 2.10 -3.53
CA GLU A 49 9.15 1.38 -2.35
C GLU A 49 7.96 0.90 -1.50
N LEU A 50 7.94 -0.40 -1.17
CA LEU A 50 6.88 -1.00 -0.35
C LEU A 50 7.11 -0.68 1.14
N ILE A 51 6.16 0.04 1.74
CA ILE A 51 6.18 0.43 3.15
C ILE A 51 5.08 -0.33 3.90
N ARG A 52 5.44 -1.13 4.90
CA ARG A 52 4.46 -1.82 5.77
C ARG A 52 3.94 -0.85 6.82
N MET A 53 2.63 -0.88 7.04
CA MET A 53 1.95 -0.05 8.03
C MET A 53 1.56 -0.88 9.25
N SER A 54 1.67 -0.27 10.43
CA SER A 54 1.08 -0.84 11.65
C SER A 54 -0.44 -0.75 11.59
N PRO A 55 -1.17 -1.69 12.22
CA PRO A 55 -2.62 -1.56 12.38
C PRO A 55 -2.99 -0.25 13.10
N THR A 56 -4.10 0.36 12.70
CA THR A 56 -4.60 1.56 13.38
C THR A 56 -5.16 1.24 14.76
N GLY A 57 -4.94 2.17 15.70
CA GLY A 57 -5.43 2.04 17.08
C GLY A 57 -6.91 2.39 17.23
N HIS A 58 -7.51 2.01 18.36
CA HIS A 58 -8.93 2.24 18.64
C HIS A 58 -9.38 3.72 18.48
N PRO A 59 -8.64 4.73 18.98
CA PRO A 59 -9.06 6.12 18.81
C PRO A 59 -9.15 6.55 17.34
N HIS A 60 -8.23 6.07 16.50
CA HIS A 60 -8.21 6.38 15.07
C HIS A 60 -9.46 5.83 14.39
N GLY A 61 -9.75 4.54 14.54
CA GLY A 61 -10.93 3.94 13.91
C GLY A 61 -12.25 4.52 14.41
N TYR A 62 -12.35 4.89 15.70
CA TYR A 62 -13.55 5.55 16.22
C TYR A 62 -13.76 6.92 15.58
N ILE A 63 -12.71 7.74 15.47
CA ILE A 63 -12.81 9.10 14.90
C ILE A 63 -13.10 9.03 13.40
N GLU A 64 -12.37 8.19 12.67
CA GLU A 64 -12.49 8.01 11.22
C GLU A 64 -13.92 7.64 10.82
N VAL A 65 -14.52 6.64 11.48
CA VAL A 65 -15.89 6.19 11.19
C VAL A 65 -16.93 7.28 11.46
N ASN A 66 -16.84 7.98 12.60
CA ASN A 66 -17.78 9.04 12.92
C ASN A 66 -17.70 10.18 11.89
N PHE A 67 -16.48 10.57 11.49
CA PHE A 67 -16.27 11.58 10.47
C PHE A 67 -16.82 11.15 9.11
N ALA A 68 -16.55 9.91 8.69
CA ALA A 68 -17.02 9.37 7.42
C ALA A 68 -18.55 9.27 7.34
N ILE A 69 -19.24 9.00 8.46
CA ILE A 69 -20.70 8.99 8.54
C ILE A 69 -21.26 10.38 8.25
N ASP A 70 -20.80 11.39 8.97
CA ASP A 70 -21.31 12.76 8.84
C ASP A 70 -21.03 13.33 7.44
N LEU A 71 -19.80 13.14 6.94
CA LEU A 71 -19.41 13.55 5.59
C LEU A 71 -20.20 12.78 4.52
N GLY A 72 -20.38 11.47 4.70
CA GLY A 72 -21.12 10.61 3.78
C GLY A 72 -22.58 11.02 3.66
N LEU A 73 -23.24 11.35 4.78
CA LEU A 73 -24.61 11.85 4.80
C LEU A 73 -24.73 13.15 4.00
N PHE A 74 -23.84 14.11 4.25
CA PHE A 74 -23.81 15.38 3.52
C PHE A 74 -23.60 15.18 2.02
N VAL A 75 -22.54 14.44 1.63
CA VAL A 75 -22.23 14.17 0.22
C VAL A 75 -23.39 13.48 -0.49
N ARG A 76 -24.07 12.54 0.17
CA ARG A 76 -25.22 11.83 -0.41
C ARG A 76 -26.44 12.74 -0.57
N GLN A 77 -26.77 13.52 0.46
CA GLN A 77 -27.91 14.44 0.43
C GLN A 77 -27.76 15.48 -0.70
N HIS A 78 -26.54 15.97 -0.91
CA HIS A 78 -26.25 17.01 -1.89
C HIS A 78 -25.78 16.46 -3.25
N LYS A 79 -25.72 15.13 -3.42
CA LYS A 79 -25.27 14.45 -4.66
C LYS A 79 -23.88 14.89 -5.12
N LEU A 80 -22.95 15.02 -4.18
CA LEU A 80 -21.61 15.58 -4.42
C LEU A 80 -20.56 14.53 -4.79
N GLY A 81 -20.93 13.25 -4.88
CA GLY A 81 -20.03 12.16 -5.24
C GLY A 81 -20.05 11.03 -4.21
N ARG A 82 -18.87 10.54 -3.84
CA ARG A 82 -18.67 9.40 -2.95
C ARG A 82 -17.65 9.74 -1.87
N VAL A 83 -17.88 9.21 -0.68
CA VAL A 83 -16.88 9.14 0.40
C VAL A 83 -16.35 7.71 0.42
N LEU A 84 -15.03 7.58 0.38
CA LEU A 84 -14.32 6.33 0.59
C LEU A 84 -13.72 6.42 1.99
N GLY A 85 -13.77 5.34 2.77
CA GLY A 85 -13.11 5.27 4.07
C GLY A 85 -12.12 4.12 4.10
N GLY A 86 -11.15 4.20 5.01
CA GLY A 86 -10.25 3.14 5.42
C GLY A 86 -9.45 2.45 4.32
N GLU A 87 -8.17 2.80 4.21
CA GLU A 87 -7.13 1.99 3.55
C GLU A 87 -7.35 1.70 2.06
N VAL A 88 -8.21 2.48 1.40
CA VAL A 88 -8.32 2.39 -0.05
C VAL A 88 -7.00 2.86 -0.64
N GLY A 89 -6.40 2.01 -1.50
CA GLY A 89 -5.20 2.37 -2.23
C GLY A 89 -5.49 3.46 -3.27
N ILE A 90 -4.90 4.63 -3.08
CA ILE A 90 -5.03 5.79 -3.98
C ILE A 90 -3.68 6.07 -4.62
N TYR A 91 -3.64 6.05 -5.95
CA TYR A 91 -2.48 6.55 -6.69
C TYR A 91 -2.35 8.07 -6.53
N THR A 92 -1.18 8.51 -6.08
CA THR A 92 -0.81 9.94 -5.99
C THR A 92 0.32 10.32 -6.94
N SER A 93 1.06 9.33 -7.47
CA SER A 93 2.09 9.51 -8.49
C SER A 93 2.21 8.24 -9.35
N ARG A 94 2.69 8.40 -10.59
CA ARG A 94 3.09 7.31 -11.49
C ARG A 94 4.53 7.53 -11.92
N ASP A 95 5.27 6.45 -12.18
CA ASP A 95 6.64 6.46 -12.71
C ASP A 95 7.64 7.39 -11.96
N PRO A 96 8.00 7.09 -10.69
CA PRO A 96 7.64 5.88 -9.95
C PRO A 96 6.30 5.99 -9.23
N ASP A 97 5.63 4.84 -9.11
CA ASP A 97 4.30 4.77 -8.52
C ASP A 97 4.31 5.12 -7.04
N THR A 98 3.29 5.85 -6.60
CA THR A 98 3.00 6.07 -5.17
C THR A 98 1.53 5.77 -4.95
N VAL A 99 1.25 4.79 -4.09
CA VAL A 99 -0.09 4.35 -3.70
C VAL A 99 -0.20 4.48 -2.19
N ARG A 100 -1.14 5.30 -1.73
CA ARG A 100 -1.33 5.60 -0.30
C ARG A 100 -2.64 4.99 0.18
N GLY A 101 -2.63 4.45 1.40
CA GLY A 101 -3.86 4.08 2.12
C GLY A 101 -4.38 5.31 2.82
N ALA A 102 -5.40 5.95 2.26
CA ALA A 102 -5.97 7.14 2.89
C ALA A 102 -6.84 6.76 4.09
N ASP A 103 -6.78 7.60 5.12
CA ASP A 103 -7.75 7.65 6.23
C ASP A 103 -9.08 8.29 5.77
#